data_AF-A0A7X3HI39-F1
#
_entry.id   AF-A0A7X3HI39-F1
#
_cell.length_a   1.000
_cell.length_b   1.000
_cell.length_c   1.000
_cell.angle_alpha   90.00
_cell.angle_beta   90.00
_cell.angle_gamma   90.00
#
_symmetry.space_group_name_H-M   'P 1'
#
loop_
_entity.id
_entity.type
_entity.pdbx_description
1 polymer ?
#
loop_
_entity_poly.entity_id
_entity_poly.type
_entity_poly.pdbx_seq_one_letter_code
_entity_poly.pdbx_strand_id
1 'polypeptide(L)'
;MLKILYDFIGLTLAIFCYLALVISLPIILIIFLAGTTVPIKCERPAVVFGSHIYRIELCNTWQDPDAREDYYLLRVYHHEKDELLARRRFMMLDNDQVPIWYIDAGILYTDSMKINDLGKPEVKFLALPPSRWDWFTANLIRIAYEP
;
A
#
# COMPACT_ATOMS: atom_id res chain seq x y z
N MET A 1 46.81 -18.24 27.93
CA MET A 1 45.60 -17.43 28.22
C MET A 1 45.37 -16.32 27.20
N LEU A 2 46.36 -15.49 26.85
CA LEU A 2 46.17 -14.35 25.92
C LEU A 2 45.68 -14.73 24.50
N LYS A 3 46.15 -15.87 23.96
CA LYS A 3 45.77 -16.35 22.61
C LYS A 3 44.29 -16.77 22.52
N ILE A 4 43.79 -17.45 23.56
CA ILE A 4 42.39 -17.89 23.67
C ILE A 4 41.45 -16.68 23.76
N LEU A 5 41.87 -15.61 24.44
CA LEU A 5 41.10 -14.38 24.54
C LEU A 5 40.99 -13.67 23.18
N TYR A 6 42.08 -13.61 22.42
CA TYR A 6 42.11 -13.04 21.07
C TYR A 6 41.24 -13.82 20.07
N ASP A 7 41.30 -15.16 20.12
CA ASP A 7 40.49 -16.02 19.26
C ASP A 7 38.99 -15.88 19.59
N PHE A 8 38.64 -15.74 20.87
CA PHE A 8 37.25 -15.54 21.30
C PHE A 8 36.69 -14.17 20.88
N ILE A 9 37.50 -13.11 20.98
CA ILE A 9 37.14 -11.76 20.51
C ILE A 9 36.97 -11.76 18.99
N GLY A 10 37.89 -12.41 18.25
CA GLY A 10 37.79 -12.51 16.80
C GLY A 10 36.52 -13.25 16.35
N LEU A 11 36.18 -14.36 17.01
CA LEU A 11 34.98 -15.13 16.71
C LEU A 11 33.70 -14.34 16.99
N THR A 12 33.62 -13.66 18.14
CA THR A 12 32.44 -12.86 18.51
C THR A 12 32.25 -11.69 17.56
N LEU A 13 33.32 -10.98 17.17
CA LEU A 13 33.25 -9.88 16.22
C LEU A 13 32.84 -10.35 14.82
N ALA A 14 33.31 -11.53 14.39
CA ALA A 14 32.89 -12.14 13.13
C ALA A 14 31.41 -12.51 13.12
N ILE A 15 30.89 -13.05 14.24
CA ILE A 15 29.46 -13.37 14.39
C ILE A 15 28.61 -12.09 14.35
N PHE A 16 29.03 -11.02 15.04
CA PHE A 16 28.32 -9.74 14.99
C PHE A 16 28.31 -9.12 13.59
N CYS A 17 29.45 -9.12 12.89
CA CYS A 17 29.51 -8.67 11.50
C CYS A 17 28.61 -9.50 10.59
N TYR A 18 28.61 -10.83 10.74
CA TYR A 18 27.76 -11.70 9.95
C TYR A 18 26.27 -11.42 10.17
N LEU A 19 25.84 -11.31 11.43
CA LEU A 19 24.45 -10.99 11.77
C LEU A 19 24.04 -9.60 11.26
N ALA A 20 24.91 -8.59 11.40
CA ALA A 20 24.65 -7.26 10.89
C ALA A 20 24.48 -7.27 9.36
N LEU A 21 25.29 -8.05 8.65
CA LEU A 21 25.23 -8.18 7.19
C LEU A 21 23.97 -8.92 6.75
N VAL A 22 23.63 -10.03 7.42
CA VAL A 22 22.41 -10.81 7.17
C VAL A 22 21.13 -9.99 7.40
N ILE A 23 21.13 -9.06 8.35
CA ILE A 23 19.97 -8.20 8.62
C ILE A 23 19.95 -6.98 7.69
N SER A 24 21.09 -6.33 7.45
CA SER A 24 21.14 -5.10 6.65
C SER A 24 20.90 -5.34 5.16
N LEU A 25 21.40 -6.46 4.61
CA LEU A 25 21.30 -6.76 3.19
C LEU A 25 19.84 -6.93 2.69
N PRO A 26 18.93 -7.65 3.36
CA PRO A 26 17.52 -7.69 2.96
C PRO A 26 16.83 -6.33 3.14
N ILE A 27 17.19 -5.55 4.16
CA ILE A 27 16.64 -4.19 4.35
C ILE A 27 17.06 -3.29 3.18
N ILE A 28 18.34 -3.29 2.80
CA ILE A 28 18.85 -2.53 1.66
C ILE A 28 18.18 -2.97 0.35
N LEU A 29 18.00 -4.28 0.15
CA LEU A 29 17.31 -4.81 -1.02
C LEU A 29 15.85 -4.33 -1.08
N ILE A 30 15.13 -4.37 0.04
CA ILE A 30 13.75 -3.86 0.14
C ILE A 30 13.71 -2.35 -0.18
N ILE A 31 14.65 -1.57 0.35
CA ILE A 31 14.75 -0.12 0.08
C ILE A 31 15.00 0.14 -1.40
N PHE A 32 15.94 -0.60 -2.01
CA PHE A 32 16.26 -0.44 -3.43
C PHE A 32 15.08 -0.79 -4.33
N LEU A 33 14.37 -1.88 -4.02
CA LEU A 33 13.14 -2.27 -4.72
C LEU A 33 12.01 -1.26 -4.53
N ALA A 34 11.88 -0.64 -3.36
CA ALA A 34 10.86 0.38 -3.10
C ALA A 34 11.15 1.71 -3.82
N GLY A 35 12.41 2.18 -3.80
CA GLY A 35 12.82 3.49 -4.31
C GLY A 35 12.81 3.62 -5.84
N THR A 36 12.77 2.51 -6.58
CA THR A 36 12.74 2.52 -8.06
C THR A 36 11.34 2.68 -8.64
N THR A 37 10.31 2.67 -7.80
CA THR A 37 8.92 2.86 -8.26
C THR A 37 8.55 4.33 -8.20
N VAL A 38 8.54 5.00 -9.36
CA VAL A 38 7.94 6.35 -9.46
C VAL A 38 6.47 6.22 -9.02
N PRO A 39 6.01 7.01 -8.03
CA PRO A 39 4.62 6.93 -7.60
C PRO A 39 3.74 7.32 -8.79
N ILE A 40 2.96 6.35 -9.28
CA ILE A 40 1.97 6.59 -10.33
C ILE A 40 1.06 7.72 -9.83
N LYS A 41 1.07 8.87 -10.50
CA LYS A 41 0.21 10.01 -10.20
C LYS A 41 -0.90 10.04 -11.23
N CYS A 42 -2.13 10.10 -10.77
CA CYS A 42 -3.31 10.16 -11.62
C CYS A 42 -4.09 11.43 -11.32
N GLU A 43 -5.13 11.66 -12.10
CA GLU A 43 -6.05 12.77 -11.83
C GLU A 43 -6.63 12.64 -10.41
N ARG A 44 -6.75 13.77 -9.72
CA ARG A 44 -7.26 13.87 -8.35
C ARG A 44 -8.50 14.77 -8.28
N PRO A 45 -9.63 14.36 -8.87
CA PRO A 45 -10.85 15.14 -8.79
C PRO A 45 -11.27 15.40 -7.34
N ALA A 46 -11.84 16.58 -7.11
CA ALA A 46 -12.51 16.89 -5.86
C ALA A 46 -13.93 16.31 -5.88
N VAL A 47 -14.27 15.52 -4.88
CA VAL A 47 -15.56 14.84 -4.76
C VAL A 47 -16.15 15.14 -3.38
N VAL A 48 -17.46 15.42 -3.37
CA VAL A 48 -18.21 15.70 -2.14
C VAL A 48 -18.78 14.39 -1.60
N PHE A 49 -18.56 14.15 -0.30
CA PHE A 49 -19.12 13.02 0.44
C PHE A 49 -19.82 13.56 1.68
N GLY A 50 -21.16 13.50 1.68
CA GLY A 50 -21.97 14.17 2.69
C GLY A 50 -21.69 15.68 2.69
N SER A 51 -21.14 16.19 3.80
CA SER A 51 -20.81 17.61 3.97
C SER A 51 -19.34 17.97 3.76
N HIS A 52 -18.49 17.00 3.37
CA HIS A 52 -17.04 17.19 3.28
C HIS A 52 -16.53 16.96 1.85
N ILE A 53 -15.50 17.72 1.47
CA ILE A 53 -14.85 17.59 0.17
C ILE A 53 -13.54 16.81 0.36
N TYR A 54 -13.32 15.82 -0.51
CA TYR A 54 -12.11 15.01 -0.56
C TYR A 54 -11.52 15.05 -1.96
N ARG A 55 -10.22 14.78 -2.08
CA ARG A 55 -9.57 14.54 -3.38
C ARG A 55 -9.38 13.04 -3.56
N ILE A 56 -9.92 12.50 -4.64
CA ILE A 56 -9.89 11.05 -4.90
C ILE A 56 -8.95 10.79 -6.07
N GLU A 57 -7.93 9.97 -5.86
CA GLU A 57 -7.01 9.53 -6.91
C GLU A 57 -7.25 8.05 -7.16
N LEU A 58 -7.64 7.73 -8.40
CA LEU A 58 -7.78 6.34 -8.85
C LEU A 58 -6.81 6.09 -9.99
N CYS A 59 -5.86 5.18 -9.76
CA CYS A 59 -4.86 4.81 -10.74
C CYS A 59 -5.03 3.37 -11.17
N ASN A 60 -5.08 3.11 -12.49
CA ASN A 60 -4.75 1.79 -13.00
C ASN A 60 -3.22 1.62 -12.91
N THR A 61 -2.78 0.61 -12.18
CA THR A 61 -1.37 0.32 -11.87
C THR A 61 -0.79 -0.76 -12.76
N TRP A 62 -1.64 -1.61 -13.34
CA TRP A 62 -1.26 -2.66 -14.27
C TRP A 62 -2.50 -3.11 -15.01
N GLN A 63 -2.42 -3.08 -16.33
CA GLN A 63 -3.41 -3.64 -17.25
C GLN A 63 -2.70 -4.74 -18.02
N ASP A 64 -3.13 -5.98 -17.81
CA ASP A 64 -2.68 -7.09 -18.63
C ASP A 64 -3.52 -7.09 -19.92
N PRO A 65 -2.93 -6.91 -21.11
CA PRO A 65 -3.69 -6.87 -22.35
C PRO A 65 -4.37 -8.21 -22.71
N ASP A 66 -3.88 -9.32 -22.15
CA ASP A 66 -4.42 -10.66 -22.38
C ASP A 66 -5.27 -11.17 -21.20
N ALA A 67 -5.08 -10.61 -19.99
CA ALA A 67 -5.91 -10.94 -18.84
C ALA A 67 -7.07 -9.94 -18.66
N ARG A 68 -8.24 -10.45 -18.29
CA ARG A 68 -9.43 -9.64 -17.97
C ARG A 68 -9.33 -9.00 -16.58
N GLU A 69 -8.11 -8.70 -16.12
CA GLU A 69 -7.75 -8.30 -14.76
C GLU A 69 -7.02 -6.96 -14.78
N ASP A 70 -7.64 -5.94 -14.19
CA ASP A 70 -7.06 -4.62 -14.01
C ASP A 70 -6.76 -4.36 -12.52
N TYR A 71 -5.57 -3.85 -12.23
CA TYR A 71 -5.15 -3.55 -10.86
C TYR A 71 -5.27 -2.06 -10.57
N TYR A 72 -6.12 -1.71 -9.61
CA TYR A 72 -6.38 -0.32 -9.23
C TYR A 72 -5.77 0.05 -7.88
N LEU A 73 -5.34 1.31 -7.80
CA LEU A 73 -4.92 1.97 -6.57
C LEU A 73 -5.79 3.20 -6.32
N LEU A 74 -6.65 3.11 -5.30
CA LEU A 74 -7.47 4.20 -4.79
C LEU A 74 -6.77 4.88 -3.62
N ARG A 75 -6.66 6.21 -3.69
CA ARG A 75 -6.13 7.06 -2.61
C ARG A 75 -7.10 8.20 -2.35
N VAL A 76 -7.37 8.45 -1.08
CA VAL A 76 -8.24 9.52 -0.61
C VAL A 76 -7.39 10.53 0.14
N TYR A 77 -7.49 11.79 -0.27
CA TYR A 77 -6.75 12.89 0.32
C TYR A 77 -7.69 13.95 0.91
N HIS A 78 -7.19 14.66 1.91
CA HIS A 78 -7.84 15.86 2.41
C HIS A 78 -7.80 16.95 1.34
N HIS A 79 -8.94 17.63 1.09
CA HIS A 79 -9.04 18.62 0.00
C HIS A 79 -8.04 19.78 0.10
N GLU A 80 -7.90 20.36 1.29
CA GLU A 80 -7.05 21.55 1.50
C GLU A 80 -5.59 21.24 1.81
N LYS A 81 -5.32 20.14 2.54
CA LYS A 81 -4.00 19.82 3.08
C LYS A 81 -3.19 18.87 2.18
N ASP A 82 -3.82 18.32 1.14
CA ASP A 82 -3.28 17.25 0.29
C ASP A 82 -2.74 16.04 1.10
N GLU A 83 -3.24 15.86 2.33
CA GLU A 83 -2.83 14.79 3.24
C GLU A 83 -3.48 13.47 2.83
N LEU A 84 -2.70 12.40 2.74
CA LEU A 84 -3.22 11.05 2.47
C LEU A 84 -3.99 10.51 3.67
N LEU A 85 -5.29 10.30 3.51
CA LEU A 85 -6.20 9.83 4.55
C LEU A 85 -6.49 8.32 4.45
N ALA A 86 -6.57 7.78 3.24
CA ALA A 86 -6.80 6.35 3.04
C ALA A 86 -6.18 5.87 1.72
N ARG A 87 -5.81 4.59 1.68
CA ARG A 87 -5.26 3.92 0.50
C ARG A 87 -5.83 2.51 0.39
N ARG A 88 -6.23 2.12 -0.81
CA ARG A 88 -6.69 0.77 -1.16
C ARG A 88 -6.08 0.32 -2.47
N ARG A 89 -5.58 -0.91 -2.49
CA ARG A 89 -5.19 -1.61 -3.71
C ARG A 89 -6.15 -2.78 -3.88
N PHE A 90 -6.69 -2.94 -5.07
CA PHE A 90 -7.65 -3.98 -5.40
C PHE A 90 -7.54 -4.35 -6.88
N MET A 91 -8.10 -5.50 -7.24
CA MET A 91 -8.18 -5.98 -8.61
C MET A 91 -9.63 -5.95 -9.06
N MET A 92 -9.88 -5.58 -10.30
CA MET A 92 -11.19 -5.62 -10.93
C MET A 92 -11.15 -6.53 -12.16
N LEU A 93 -12.25 -7.21 -12.41
CA LEU A 93 -12.46 -7.99 -13.62
C LEU A 93 -13.32 -7.18 -14.60
N ASP A 94 -13.08 -7.35 -15.91
CA ASP A 94 -13.86 -6.68 -16.98
C ASP A 94 -15.39 -6.85 -16.85
N ASN A 95 -15.84 -7.92 -16.18
CA ASN A 95 -17.25 -8.27 -16.04
C ASN A 95 -17.82 -7.94 -14.64
N ASP A 96 -17.11 -7.15 -13.84
CA ASP A 96 -17.60 -6.76 -12.51
C ASP A 96 -18.78 -5.78 -12.62
N GLN A 97 -19.91 -6.15 -12.02
CA GLN A 97 -21.17 -5.40 -12.11
C GLN A 97 -21.13 -4.04 -11.38
N VAL A 98 -20.23 -3.89 -10.41
CA VAL A 98 -20.06 -2.67 -9.60
C VAL A 98 -18.58 -2.30 -9.56
N PRO A 99 -18.06 -1.58 -10.56
CA PRO A 99 -16.65 -1.27 -10.61
C PRO A 99 -16.25 -0.40 -9.41
N ILE A 100 -16.76 0.84 -9.37
CA ILE A 100 -16.56 1.80 -8.28
C ILE A 100 -17.78 2.73 -8.23
N TRP A 101 -18.42 2.84 -7.08
CA TRP A 101 -19.53 3.77 -6.84
C TRP A 101 -19.23 4.72 -5.69
N TYR A 102 -19.59 5.99 -5.89
CA TYR A 102 -19.47 7.05 -4.90
C TYR A 102 -20.85 7.28 -4.26
N ILE A 103 -20.94 7.07 -2.96
CA ILE A 103 -22.17 7.30 -2.17
C ILE A 103 -21.87 8.27 -1.04
N ASP A 104 -22.85 8.96 -0.48
CA ASP A 104 -22.61 10.01 0.53
C ASP A 104 -21.76 9.56 1.72
N ALA A 105 -21.90 8.30 2.13
CA ALA A 105 -21.17 7.71 3.26
C ALA A 105 -19.76 7.21 2.91
N GLY A 106 -19.39 7.11 1.62
CA GLY A 106 -18.11 6.53 1.22
C GLY A 106 -18.02 6.00 -0.20
N ILE A 107 -17.06 5.11 -0.42
CA ILE A 107 -16.76 4.55 -1.75
C ILE A 107 -16.97 3.05 -1.70
N LEU A 108 -17.85 2.55 -2.56
CA LEU A 108 -18.08 1.14 -2.78
C LEU A 108 -17.22 0.68 -3.96
N TYR A 109 -16.48 -0.42 -3.81
CA TYR A 109 -15.64 -0.95 -4.88
C TYR A 109 -15.62 -2.47 -4.83
N THR A 110 -15.46 -3.11 -5.97
CA THR A 110 -15.32 -4.56 -6.05
C THR A 110 -13.84 -4.93 -6.01
N ASP A 111 -13.49 -5.85 -5.12
CA ASP A 111 -12.14 -6.39 -5.00
C ASP A 111 -12.12 -7.88 -5.35
N SER A 112 -11.69 -8.13 -6.57
CA SER A 112 -11.58 -9.46 -7.16
C SER A 112 -10.30 -10.19 -6.76
N MET A 113 -9.37 -9.55 -6.02
CA MET A 113 -8.19 -10.24 -5.47
C MET A 113 -8.58 -11.34 -4.48
N LYS A 114 -9.73 -11.18 -3.83
CA LYS A 114 -10.29 -12.18 -2.91
C LYS A 114 -11.57 -12.72 -3.51
N ILE A 115 -11.44 -13.86 -4.17
CA ILE A 115 -12.58 -14.66 -4.58
C ILE A 115 -13.05 -15.40 -3.33
N ASN A 116 -14.29 -15.15 -2.90
CA ASN A 116 -14.89 -15.91 -1.80
C ASN A 116 -15.16 -17.35 -2.25
N ASP A 117 -15.45 -18.28 -1.33
CA ASP A 117 -15.67 -19.72 -1.61
C ASP A 117 -16.74 -20.00 -2.70
N LEU A 118 -17.55 -19.01 -3.04
CA LEU A 118 -18.60 -19.05 -4.07
C LEU A 118 -18.16 -18.55 -5.46
N GLY A 119 -16.88 -18.25 -5.67
CA GLY A 119 -16.38 -17.80 -6.97
C GLY A 119 -16.77 -16.36 -7.34
N LYS A 120 -17.26 -15.58 -6.37
CA LYS A 120 -17.73 -14.20 -6.60
C LYS A 120 -16.75 -13.19 -6.02
N PRO A 121 -16.55 -12.06 -6.71
CA PRO A 121 -15.68 -10.99 -6.21
C PRO A 121 -16.31 -10.32 -4.98
N GLU A 122 -15.45 -9.82 -4.09
CA GLU A 122 -15.85 -9.27 -2.81
C GLU A 122 -16.15 -7.77 -2.93
N VAL A 123 -17.38 -7.35 -2.63
CA VAL A 123 -17.72 -5.92 -2.58
C VAL A 123 -17.23 -5.34 -1.25
N LYS A 124 -16.39 -4.31 -1.33
CA LYS A 124 -15.81 -3.60 -0.20
C LYS A 124 -16.30 -2.17 -0.12
N PHE A 125 -16.26 -1.64 1.10
CA PHE A 125 -16.68 -0.29 1.40
C PHE A 125 -15.57 0.47 2.11
N LEU A 126 -15.22 1.64 1.59
CA LEU A 126 -14.36 2.62 2.25
C LEU A 126 -15.24 3.74 2.80
N ALA A 127 -15.42 3.75 4.12
CA ALA A 127 -16.19 4.79 4.80
C ALA A 127 -15.49 6.15 4.73
N LEU A 128 -16.29 7.22 4.60
CA LEU A 128 -15.85 8.61 4.67
C LEU A 128 -16.64 9.34 5.76
N PRO A 129 -15.98 10.01 6.73
CA PRO A 129 -14.53 10.17 6.86
C PRO A 129 -13.78 8.85 7.15
N PRO A 130 -12.54 8.69 6.65
CA PRO A 130 -11.73 7.49 6.91
C PRO A 130 -11.47 7.28 8.40
N SER A 131 -11.36 6.02 8.81
CA SER A 131 -11.01 5.69 10.19
C SER A 131 -9.54 6.00 10.49
N ARG A 132 -9.17 6.08 11.78
CA ARG A 132 -7.77 6.21 12.19
C ARG A 132 -6.91 5.03 11.71
N TRP A 133 -7.50 3.84 11.61
CA TRP A 133 -6.82 2.66 11.10
C TRP A 133 -6.54 2.78 9.59
N ASP A 134 -7.46 3.37 8.83
CA ASP A 134 -7.27 3.62 7.40
C ASP A 134 -6.13 4.60 7.15
N TRP A 135 -6.06 5.66 7.95
CA TRP A 135 -4.96 6.61 7.92
C TRP A 135 -3.63 5.94 8.25
N PHE A 136 -3.60 5.15 9.33
CA PHE A 136 -2.38 4.46 9.76
C PHE A 136 -1.87 3.49 8.69
N THR A 137 -2.75 2.64 8.16
CA THR A 137 -2.39 1.67 7.13
C THR A 137 -1.97 2.34 5.82
N ALA A 138 -2.60 3.45 5.44
CA ALA A 138 -2.22 4.22 4.26
C ALA A 138 -0.83 4.86 4.40
N ASN A 139 -0.49 5.31 5.61
CA ASN A 139 0.76 5.98 5.91
C ASN A 139 1.84 5.05 6.48
N LEU A 140 1.57 3.77 6.73
CA LEU A 140 2.52 2.84 7.37
C LEU A 140 3.84 2.78 6.62
N ILE A 141 3.80 2.71 5.29
CA ILE A 141 5.02 2.70 4.46
C ILE A 141 5.75 4.04 4.59
N ARG A 142 5.04 5.18 4.56
CA ARG A 142 5.66 6.49 4.76
C ARG A 142 6.32 6.56 6.13
N ILE A 143 5.60 6.23 7.20
CA ILE A 143 6.12 6.24 8.58
C ILE A 143 7.32 5.29 8.75
N ALA A 144 7.29 4.12 8.09
CA ALA A 144 8.35 3.12 8.22
C ALA A 144 9.59 3.41 7.38
N TYR A 145 9.47 4.16 6.28
CA TYR A 145 10.56 4.34 5.29
C TYR A 145 10.95 5.80 5.01
N GLU A 146 10.12 6.78 5.37
CA GLU A 146 10.35 8.22 5.19
C GLU A 146 9.88 8.99 6.45
N PRO A 147 10.74 9.18 7.47
CA PRO A 147 10.48 10.15 8.53
C PRO A 147 10.47 11.60 8.02
#